data_AF-A0A2S6QP31-F1
#
_entry.id   AF-A0A2S6QP31-F1
#
_cell.length_a   1.000
_cell.length_b   1.000
_cell.length_c   1.000
_cell.angle_alpha   90.00
_cell.angle_beta   90.00
_cell.angle_gamma   90.00
#
_symmetry.space_group_name_H-M   'P 1'
#
loop_
_entity.id
_entity.type
_entity.pdbx_description
1 polymer ?
#
loop_
_entity_poly.entity_id
_entity_poly.type
_entity_poly.pdbx_seq_one_letter_code
_entity_poly.pdbx_strand_id
1 'polypeptide(L)' 'PAFAVKLLLGEMGKTLLLESCEVKPDKLIKSGFHFSYPSIKSSLKNLYK' A
#
# COMPACT_ATOMS: atom_id res chain seq x y z
N PRO A 1 -6.72 10.17 -14.70
CA PRO A 1 -7.79 10.93 -14.02
C PRO A 1 -8.77 9.97 -13.33
N ALA A 2 -9.44 10.38 -12.25
CA ALA A 2 -10.33 9.52 -11.46
C ALA A 2 -11.45 8.86 -12.30
N PHE A 3 -12.01 9.59 -13.26
CA PHE A 3 -13.02 9.06 -14.19
C PHE A 3 -12.51 7.88 -15.05
N ALA A 4 -11.26 7.93 -15.52
CA ALA A 4 -10.69 6.85 -16.32
C ALA A 4 -10.51 5.56 -15.49
N VAL A 5 -10.16 5.69 -14.21
CA VAL A 5 -10.06 4.55 -13.29
C VAL A 5 -11.44 3.90 -13.09
N LYS A 6 -12.49 4.71 -12.89
CA LYS A 6 -13.86 4.21 -12.78
C LYS A 6 -14.36 3.52 -14.06
N LEU A 7 -13.98 4.02 -15.23
CA LEU A 7 -14.35 3.41 -16.52
C LEU A 7 -13.69 2.04 -16.73
N LEU A 8 -12.42 1.89 -16.36
CA LEU A 8 -11.64 0.68 -16.61
C LEU A 8 -11.79 -0.39 -15.51
N LEU A 9 -11.96 0.03 -14.26
CA LEU A 9 -11.90 -0.83 -13.06
C LEU A 9 -13.20 -0.80 -12.23
N GLY A 10 -14.23 -0.11 -12.72
CA GLY A 10 -15.52 0.05 -12.02
C GLY A 10 -15.40 0.80 -10.70
N GLU A 11 -16.36 0.57 -9.80
CA GLU A 11 -16.39 1.20 -8.47
C GLU A 11 -15.23 0.72 -7.58
N MET A 12 -14.75 -0.52 -7.76
CA MET A 12 -13.62 -1.06 -6.98
C MET A 12 -12.33 -0.28 -7.22
N GLY A 13 -12.09 0.17 -8.46
CA GLY A 13 -10.93 1.00 -8.78
C GLY A 13 -10.93 2.33 -8.03
N LYS A 14 -12.10 2.88 -7.73
CA LYS A 14 -12.20 4.11 -6.94
C LYS A 14 -11.75 3.88 -5.50
N THR A 15 -12.29 2.86 -4.84
CA THR A 15 -11.98 2.55 -3.43
C THR A 15 -10.53 2.08 -3.24
N LEU A 16 -10.00 1.27 -4.17
CA LEU A 16 -8.65 0.70 -4.00
C LEU A 16 -7.51 1.63 -4.44
N LEU A 17 -7.74 2.46 -5.46
CA LEU A 17 -6.67 3.26 -6.07
C LEU A 17 -6.79 4.77 -5.81
N LEU A 18 -8.01 5.28 -5.62
CA LEU A 18 -8.23 6.72 -5.47
C LEU A 18 -8.47 7.14 -4.02
N GLU A 19 -8.94 6.22 -3.17
CA GLU A 19 -9.08 6.49 -1.74
C GLU A 19 -7.75 6.27 -1.01
N SER A 20 -7.57 7.01 0.09
CA SER A 20 -6.39 6.90 0.95
C SER A 20 -6.75 6.14 2.22
N CYS A 21 -5.82 5.34 2.72
CA CYS A 21 -5.95 4.66 4.00
C CYS A 21 -4.65 4.83 4.81
N GLU A 22 -4.75 5.38 6.02
CA GLU A 22 -3.64 5.38 6.98
C GLU A 22 -3.75 4.12 7.86
N VAL A 23 -2.79 3.21 7.71
CA VAL A 23 -2.75 1.94 8.45
C VAL A 23 -1.48 1.86 9.29
N LYS A 24 -1.63 1.54 10.58
CA LYS A 24 -0.52 1.27 11.50
C LYS A 24 -0.50 -0.22 11.90
N PRO A 25 0.61 -0.95 11.70
CA PRO A 25 0.68 -2.38 11.96
C PRO A 25 0.93 -2.71 13.45
N ASP A 26 0.13 -2.15 14.36
CA ASP A 26 0.37 -2.21 15.82
C ASP A 26 0.46 -3.64 16.37
N LYS A 27 -0.37 -4.56 15.85
CA LYS A 27 -0.36 -5.97 16.28
C LYS A 27 0.97 -6.65 15.97
N LEU A 28 1.53 -6.38 14.80
CA LEU A 28 2.80 -6.96 14.35
C LEU A 28 3.98 -6.39 15.14
N ILE A 29 3.96 -5.08 15.38
CA ILE A 29 4.99 -4.44 16.22
C ILE A 29 4.95 -5.01 17.63
N LYS A 30 3.77 -5.13 18.24
CA LYS A 30 3.59 -5.69 19.60
C LYS A 30 3.96 -7.17 19.70
N SER A 31 3.81 -7.94 18.62
CA SER A 31 4.22 -9.35 18.59
C SER A 31 5.72 -9.54 18.38
N GLY A 32 6.51 -8.46 18.27
CA GLY A 32 7.95 -8.53 18.01
C GLY A 32 8.30 -8.89 16.56
N PHE A 33 7.37 -8.73 15.61
CA PHE A 33 7.65 -8.97 14.20
C PHE A 33 8.64 -7.92 13.66
N HIS A 34 9.74 -8.40 13.06
CA HIS A 34 10.76 -7.56 12.47
C HIS A 34 10.57 -7.47 10.95
N PHE A 35 10.24 -6.27 10.47
CA PHE A 35 10.13 -6.02 9.03
C PHE A 35 11.52 -5.99 8.39
N SER A 36 11.77 -6.86 7.41
CA SER A 36 13.01 -6.84 6.62
C SER A 36 13.18 -5.53 5.84
N TYR A 37 12.06 -4.88 5.49
CA TYR A 37 12.02 -3.59 4.81
C TYR A 37 11.00 -2.67 5.50
N PRO A 38 11.40 -1.96 6.58
CA PRO A 38 10.49 -1.12 7.36
C PRO A 38 10.07 0.16 6.62
N SER A 39 10.71 0.49 5.49
CA SER A 39 10.38 1.65 4.67
C SER A 39 10.19 1.29 3.20
N ILE A 40 9.36 2.09 2.52
CA ILE A 40 9.16 1.97 1.06
C ILE A 40 10.50 2.11 0.32
N LYS A 41 11.38 3.02 0.76
CA LYS A 41 12.69 3.20 0.13
C LYS A 41 13.53 1.92 0.19
N SER A 42 13.54 1.24 1.35
CA SER A 42 14.26 -0.02 1.52
C SER A 42 13.68 -1.15 0.67
N SER A 43 12.35 -1.24 0.55
CA SER A 43 11.70 -2.28 -0.25
C SER A 43 11.92 -2.07 -1.75
N LEU A 44 11.76 -0.83 -2.25
CA LEU A 44 11.99 -0.50 -3.66
C LEU A 44 13.45 -0.73 -4.07
N LYS A 45 14.41 -0.34 -3.22
CA LYS A 45 15.83 -0.63 -3.46
C LYS A 45 16.13 -2.12 -3.56
N ASN A 46 15.35 -2.97 -2.90
CA ASN A 46 15.52 -4.42 -3.00
C ASN A 46 14.83 -5.01 -4.24
N LEU A 47 13.68 -4.44 -4.64
CA LEU A 47 12.90 -4.93 -5.78
C LEU A 47 13.62 -4.70 -7.12
N TYR A 48 14.32 -3.58 -7.27
CA TYR A 48 15.00 -3.18 -8.51
C TYR A 48 16.53 -3.40 -8.48
N LYS A 49 17.00 -4.41 -7.73
CA LYS A 49 18.43 -4.81 -7.73
C LYS A 49 18.81 -5.52 -9.02
#